data_AF-A0A7J4NQX0-F1
#
_entry.id   AF-A0A7J4NQX0-F1
#
_cell.length_a   1.000
_cell.length_b   1.000
_cell.length_c   1.000
_cell.angle_alpha   90.00
_cell.angle_beta   90.00
_cell.angle_gamma   90.00
#
_symmetry.space_group_name_H-M   'P 1'
#
loop_
_entity.id
_entity.type
_entity.pdbx_description
1 polymer ?
#
loop_
_entity_poly.entity_id
_entity_poly.type
_entity_poly.pdbx_seq_one_letter_code
_entity_poly.pdbx_strand_id
1 'polypeptide(L)'
;MKAAGLRPDLSSTGASPSDQVRTFGGYGGLGKAGKDIMVRGEKELADDWSKRVVDARRNRNIDQRGLARLISERVNVIQRIEKGQTVSDQIIKKLERALDIELMIEREPSETRTLGSKSGRSMTLGDYLQDALRKE
;
A
#
# COMPACT_ATOMS: atom_id res chain seq x y z
N MET A 1 4.83 -31.86 77.62
CA MET A 1 5.46 -30.52 77.67
C MET A 1 6.47 -30.42 76.54
N LYS A 2 6.47 -29.29 75.79
CA LYS A 2 7.58 -28.63 75.07
C LYS A 2 8.78 -29.47 74.56
N ALA A 3 8.90 -29.59 73.24
CA ALA A 3 10.16 -29.41 72.48
C ALA A 3 9.83 -29.09 71.02
N ALA A 4 10.54 -28.14 70.40
CA ALA A 4 10.28 -27.72 69.03
C ALA A 4 11.10 -28.54 68.02
N GLY A 5 10.45 -29.04 66.97
CA GLY A 5 11.12 -29.59 65.79
C GLY A 5 11.61 -28.45 64.89
N LEU A 6 12.92 -28.40 64.63
CA LEU A 6 13.58 -27.38 63.80
C LEU A 6 14.19 -28.04 62.57
N ARG A 7 14.17 -27.34 61.41
CA ARG A 7 14.72 -27.63 60.05
C ARG A 7 13.65 -28.04 59.01
N PRO A 8 13.88 -27.84 57.70
CA PRO A 8 14.47 -26.70 56.99
C PRO A 8 13.48 -26.26 55.85
N ASP A 9 13.80 -25.57 54.74
CA ASP A 9 14.88 -24.64 54.36
C ASP A 9 14.25 -23.37 53.74
N LEU A 10 15.06 -22.45 53.18
CA LEU A 10 14.57 -21.38 52.30
C LEU A 10 15.52 -21.16 51.11
N SER A 11 15.19 -21.71 49.94
CA SER A 11 15.88 -21.40 48.67
C SER A 11 14.94 -21.44 47.45
N SER A 12 14.28 -20.31 47.17
CA SER A 12 13.62 -20.07 45.87
C SER A 12 13.67 -18.60 45.46
N THR A 13 14.88 -18.11 45.16
CA THR A 13 15.06 -16.83 44.46
C THR A 13 14.59 -16.99 43.01
N GLY A 14 13.28 -16.78 42.81
CA GLY A 14 12.67 -16.74 41.48
C GLY A 14 13.28 -15.62 40.64
N ALA A 15 13.66 -15.94 39.41
CA ALA A 15 14.22 -14.96 38.48
C ALA A 15 13.15 -13.93 38.09
N SER A 16 13.42 -12.65 38.35
CA SER A 16 12.62 -11.55 37.81
C SER A 16 12.84 -11.43 36.30
N PRO A 17 11.81 -11.57 35.45
CA PRO A 17 11.94 -11.23 34.04
C PRO A 17 12.11 -9.71 33.91
N SER A 18 12.94 -9.27 32.97
CA SER A 18 13.26 -7.87 32.74
C SER A 18 12.04 -7.04 32.35
N ASP A 19 11.84 -5.91 33.05
CA ASP A 19 10.84 -4.90 32.69
C ASP A 19 11.12 -4.35 31.29
N GLN A 20 10.30 -4.76 30.32
CA GLN A 20 10.32 -4.21 28.98
C GLN A 20 9.68 -2.82 28.99
N VAL A 21 10.53 -1.80 28.89
CA VAL A 21 10.15 -0.38 28.80
C VAL A 21 9.04 -0.18 27.76
N ARG A 22 7.86 0.24 28.21
CA ARG A 22 6.75 0.58 27.32
C ARG A 22 6.91 1.99 26.80
N THR A 23 7.54 2.12 25.64
CA THR A 23 7.59 3.35 24.86
C THR A 23 6.21 3.66 24.26
N PHE A 24 5.42 4.45 24.99
CA PHE A 24 4.19 5.04 24.47
C PHE A 24 4.51 6.20 23.52
N GLY A 25 4.87 5.87 22.28
CA GLY A 25 5.01 6.79 21.15
C GLY A 25 4.06 6.37 20.01
N GLY A 26 3.34 7.32 19.43
CA GLY A 26 2.24 7.03 18.49
C GLY A 26 2.68 6.35 17.19
N TYR A 27 1.76 5.58 16.60
CA TYR A 27 1.86 4.98 15.26
C TYR A 27 2.98 3.95 15.02
N GLY A 28 3.54 3.35 16.08
CA GLY A 28 4.23 2.06 15.99
C GLY A 28 3.24 0.91 16.23
N GLY A 29 2.99 0.07 15.22
CA GLY A 29 2.11 -1.10 15.37
C GLY A 29 2.60 -2.03 16.49
N LEU A 30 1.68 -2.54 17.32
CA LEU A 30 2.02 -3.55 18.32
C LEU A 30 2.34 -4.87 17.60
N GLY A 31 3.62 -5.04 17.25
CA GLY A 31 4.15 -6.05 16.35
C GLY A 31 3.89 -7.50 16.76
N LYS A 32 2.68 -8.00 16.50
CA LYS A 32 2.45 -9.41 16.21
C LYS A 32 2.77 -9.64 14.75
N ALA A 33 3.93 -10.23 14.48
CA ALA A 33 4.36 -10.63 13.15
C ALA A 33 3.21 -11.35 12.41
N GLY A 34 2.82 -10.83 11.24
CA GLY A 34 1.73 -11.37 10.42
C GLY A 34 0.37 -10.65 10.52
N LYS A 35 0.20 -9.60 11.35
CA LYS A 35 -1.04 -8.80 11.41
C LYS A 35 -0.83 -7.29 11.36
N ASP A 36 0.24 -6.84 10.71
CA ASP A 36 0.49 -5.41 10.53
C ASP A 36 -0.27 -4.85 9.32
N ILE A 37 -1.43 -4.26 9.60
CA ILE A 37 -2.31 -3.66 8.57
C ILE A 37 -1.70 -2.43 7.91
N MET A 38 -0.70 -1.78 8.52
CA MET A 38 -0.04 -0.59 7.97
C MET A 38 1.15 -0.89 7.06
N VAL A 39 1.52 -2.17 6.89
CA VAL A 39 2.63 -2.63 6.03
C VAL A 39 2.12 -3.41 4.81
N ARG A 40 0.82 -3.73 4.76
CA ARG A 40 0.24 -4.48 3.66
C ARG A 40 -0.01 -3.54 2.47
N GLY A 41 0.90 -3.55 1.50
CA GLY A 41 0.76 -2.79 0.25
C GLY A 41 -0.63 -2.98 -0.35
N GLU A 42 -1.35 -1.88 -0.49
CA GLU A 42 -2.71 -1.89 -1.01
C GLU A 42 -2.62 -2.12 -2.53
N LYS A 43 -3.13 -3.26 -3.00
CA LYS A 43 -3.17 -3.58 -4.42
C LYS A 43 -4.28 -2.76 -5.06
N GLU A 44 -3.91 -1.84 -5.92
CA GLU A 44 -4.82 -0.99 -6.68
C GLU A 44 -5.04 -1.58 -8.10
N LEU A 45 -6.12 -1.19 -8.75
CA LEU A 45 -6.36 -1.56 -10.14
C LEU A 45 -5.46 -0.72 -11.05
N ALA A 46 -4.64 -1.37 -11.88
CA ALA A 46 -3.71 -0.70 -12.80
C ALA A 46 -4.43 0.31 -13.71
N ASP A 47 -3.95 1.54 -13.90
CA ASP A 47 -4.61 2.56 -14.75
C ASP A 47 -4.92 2.07 -16.19
N ASP A 48 -4.08 1.19 -16.73
CA ASP A 48 -4.19 0.63 -18.08
C ASP A 48 -4.99 -0.69 -18.16
N TRP A 49 -5.65 -1.11 -17.07
CA TRP A 49 -6.38 -2.38 -16.94
C TRP A 49 -7.31 -2.70 -18.13
N SER A 50 -8.04 -1.70 -18.61
CA SER A 50 -9.00 -1.86 -19.71
C SER A 50 -8.33 -2.23 -21.03
N LYS A 51 -7.15 -1.67 -21.31
CA LYS A 51 -6.33 -2.00 -22.49
C LYS A 51 -5.78 -3.41 -22.37
N ARG A 52 -5.21 -3.77 -21.21
CA ARG A 52 -4.70 -5.14 -20.94
C ARG A 52 -5.76 -6.21 -21.19
N VAL A 53 -7.00 -5.98 -20.75
CA VAL A 53 -8.12 -6.91 -21.00
C VAL A 53 -8.43 -7.03 -22.49
N VAL A 54 -8.47 -5.92 -23.24
CA VAL A 54 -8.71 -5.93 -24.70
C VAL A 54 -7.61 -6.70 -25.43
N ASP A 55 -6.35 -6.45 -25.08
CA ASP A 55 -5.20 -7.06 -25.76
C ASP A 55 -5.04 -8.54 -25.39
N ALA A 56 -5.23 -8.92 -24.12
CA ALA A 56 -5.29 -10.32 -23.71
C ALA A 56 -6.45 -11.08 -24.39
N ARG A 57 -7.61 -10.43 -24.57
CA ARG A 57 -8.74 -11.00 -25.32
C ARG A 57 -8.40 -11.24 -26.79
N ARG A 58 -7.72 -10.28 -27.43
CA ARG A 58 -7.23 -10.38 -28.82
C ARG A 58 -6.20 -11.50 -28.98
N ASN A 59 -5.22 -11.57 -28.07
CA ASN A 59 -4.17 -12.60 -28.09
C ASN A 59 -4.75 -14.02 -27.98
N ARG A 60 -5.85 -14.19 -27.23
CA ARG A 60 -6.60 -15.45 -27.12
C ARG A 60 -7.60 -15.69 -28.27
N ASN A 61 -7.73 -14.77 -29.23
CA ASN A 61 -8.66 -14.85 -30.37
C ASN A 61 -10.13 -15.11 -30.01
N ILE A 62 -10.57 -14.68 -28.82
CA ILE A 62 -11.95 -14.83 -28.35
C ILE A 62 -12.77 -13.54 -28.53
N ASP A 63 -14.06 -13.68 -28.80
CA ASP A 63 -14.99 -12.55 -28.88
C ASP A 63 -15.46 -12.10 -27.49
N GLN A 64 -16.14 -10.95 -27.41
CA GLN A 64 -16.69 -10.43 -26.14
C GLN A 64 -17.71 -11.39 -25.50
N ARG A 65 -18.46 -12.16 -26.30
CA ARG A 65 -19.46 -13.13 -25.79
C ARG A 65 -18.78 -14.39 -25.27
N GLY A 66 -17.71 -14.84 -25.91
CA GLY A 66 -16.84 -15.92 -25.46
C GLY A 66 -16.17 -15.57 -24.12
N LEU A 67 -15.59 -14.36 -23.99
CA LEU A 67 -15.04 -13.90 -22.72
C LEU A 67 -16.12 -13.81 -21.62
N ALA A 68 -17.30 -13.26 -21.94
CA ALA A 68 -18.43 -13.20 -21.00
C ALA A 68 -18.84 -14.60 -20.49
N ARG A 69 -18.88 -15.59 -21.38
CA ARG A 69 -19.16 -17.01 -21.03
C ARG A 69 -18.06 -17.61 -20.14
N LEU A 70 -16.78 -17.34 -20.43
CA LEU A 70 -15.65 -17.85 -19.64
C LEU A 70 -15.66 -17.38 -18.18
N ILE A 71 -16.06 -16.13 -17.92
CA ILE A 71 -16.15 -15.59 -16.55
C ILE A 71 -17.54 -15.70 -15.91
N SER A 72 -18.51 -16.32 -16.60
CA SER A 72 -19.92 -16.42 -16.21
C SER A 72 -20.56 -15.05 -15.90
N GLU A 73 -20.34 -14.06 -16.77
CA GLU A 73 -20.90 -12.71 -16.68
C GLU A 73 -21.72 -12.34 -17.93
N ARG A 74 -22.44 -11.21 -17.88
CA ARG A 74 -23.17 -10.70 -19.05
C ARG A 74 -22.24 -9.99 -20.04
N VAL A 75 -22.55 -10.06 -21.33
CA VAL A 75 -21.79 -9.38 -22.40
C VAL A 75 -21.66 -7.87 -22.15
N ASN A 76 -22.72 -7.23 -21.64
CA ASN A 76 -22.70 -5.80 -21.30
C ASN A 76 -21.68 -5.46 -20.20
N VAL A 77 -21.32 -6.41 -19.33
CA VAL A 77 -20.27 -6.22 -18.31
C VAL A 77 -18.90 -6.17 -18.99
N ILE A 78 -18.60 -7.08 -19.92
CA ILE A 78 -17.38 -7.05 -20.74
C ILE A 78 -17.28 -5.75 -21.53
N GLN A 79 -18.37 -5.30 -22.16
CA GLN A 79 -18.38 -4.04 -22.90
C GLN A 79 -18.11 -2.81 -22.04
N ARG A 80 -18.53 -2.82 -20.76
CA ARG A 80 -18.22 -1.75 -19.81
C ARG A 80 -16.75 -1.77 -19.37
N ILE A 81 -16.22 -2.97 -19.19
CA ILE A 81 -14.81 -3.26 -18.85
C ILE A 81 -13.88 -2.77 -19.97
N GLU A 82 -14.15 -3.13 -21.23
CA GLU A 82 -13.38 -2.64 -22.39
C GLU A 82 -13.52 -1.12 -22.62
N LYS A 83 -14.57 -0.48 -22.08
CA LYS A 83 -14.75 0.98 -22.08
C LYS A 83 -14.11 1.69 -20.88
N GLY A 84 -13.44 0.97 -19.98
CA GLY A 84 -12.80 1.56 -18.79
C GLY A 84 -13.77 1.96 -17.68
N GLN A 85 -15.01 1.47 -17.66
CA GLN A 85 -15.89 1.66 -16.50
C GLN A 85 -15.52 0.72 -15.36
N THR A 86 -15.29 1.27 -14.17
CA THR A 86 -15.04 0.48 -12.96
C THR A 86 -16.17 -0.52 -12.67
N VAL A 87 -15.76 -1.69 -12.20
CA VAL A 87 -16.59 -2.86 -11.88
C VAL A 87 -16.16 -3.42 -10.52
N SER A 88 -16.89 -4.40 -9.98
CA SER A 88 -16.50 -5.04 -8.72
C SER A 88 -15.24 -5.90 -8.87
N ASP A 89 -14.40 -5.90 -7.84
CA ASP A 89 -13.14 -6.64 -7.74
C ASP A 89 -13.29 -8.15 -7.99
N GLN A 90 -14.49 -8.69 -7.73
CA GLN A 90 -14.82 -10.08 -8.01
C GLN A 90 -14.77 -10.39 -9.51
N ILE A 91 -15.18 -9.44 -10.36
CA ILE A 91 -15.11 -9.57 -11.82
C ILE A 91 -13.67 -9.38 -12.30
N ILE A 92 -12.92 -8.48 -11.69
CA ILE A 92 -11.49 -8.27 -11.97
C ILE A 92 -10.70 -9.55 -11.68
N LYS A 93 -10.87 -10.16 -10.50
CA LYS A 93 -10.25 -11.45 -10.14
C LYS A 93 -10.66 -12.62 -11.03
N LYS A 94 -11.88 -12.61 -11.58
CA LYS A 94 -12.31 -13.57 -12.61
C LYS A 94 -11.57 -13.35 -13.93
N LEU A 95 -11.40 -12.09 -14.36
CA LEU A 95 -10.66 -11.75 -15.58
C LEU A 95 -9.18 -12.13 -15.47
N GLU A 96 -8.53 -11.83 -14.34
CA GLU A 96 -7.15 -12.24 -14.07
C GLU A 96 -6.97 -13.75 -14.29
N ARG A 97 -7.84 -14.57 -13.69
CA ARG A 97 -7.83 -16.03 -13.84
C ARG A 97 -8.19 -16.54 -15.24
N ALA A 98 -9.13 -15.88 -15.92
CA ALA A 98 -9.61 -16.34 -17.23
C ALA A 98 -8.69 -15.91 -18.39
N LEU A 99 -7.95 -14.81 -18.23
CA LEU A 99 -7.02 -14.27 -19.23
C LEU A 99 -5.56 -14.55 -18.88
N ASP A 100 -5.26 -15.01 -17.66
CA ASP A 100 -3.92 -15.28 -17.11
C ASP A 100 -3.05 -14.02 -17.15
N ILE A 101 -3.57 -12.95 -16.54
CA ILE A 101 -2.96 -11.61 -16.48
C ILE A 101 -3.11 -11.03 -15.07
N GLU A 102 -2.19 -10.14 -14.70
CA GLU A 102 -2.29 -9.35 -13.46
C GLU A 102 -2.88 -7.96 -13.77
N LEU A 103 -3.98 -7.64 -13.08
CA LEU A 103 -4.68 -6.35 -13.16
C LEU A 103 -4.56 -5.56 -11.85
N MET A 104 -4.46 -6.26 -10.71
CA MET A 104 -4.28 -5.67 -9.38
C MET A 104 -2.77 -5.54 -9.07
N ILE A 105 -2.23 -4.33 -9.23
CA ILE A 105 -0.79 -4.03 -9.06
C ILE A 105 -0.56 -3.42 -7.67
N GLU A 106 0.58 -3.70 -7.06
CA GLU A 106 1.02 -3.00 -5.86
C GLU A 106 1.42 -1.56 -6.25
N ARG A 107 0.77 -0.56 -5.65
CA ARG A 107 0.98 0.84 -6.02
C ARG A 107 2.39 1.29 -5.62
N GLU A 108 3.31 1.23 -6.58
CA GLU A 108 4.57 1.96 -6.47
C GLU A 108 4.27 3.46 -6.27
N PRO A 109 4.79 4.09 -5.22
CA PRO A 109 4.59 5.52 -4.99
C PRO A 109 5.34 6.29 -6.08
N SER A 110 4.64 6.72 -7.13
CA SER A 110 5.20 7.63 -8.11
C SER A 110 5.53 8.95 -7.42
N GLU A 111 6.81 9.14 -7.07
CA GLU A 111 7.34 10.37 -6.47
C GLU A 111 7.35 11.52 -7.48
N THR A 112 6.18 11.89 -8.01
CA THR A 112 5.97 13.14 -8.75
C THR A 112 5.91 14.33 -7.78
N ARG A 113 6.86 14.38 -6.84
CA ARG A 113 7.28 15.61 -6.18
C ARG A 113 8.35 16.24 -7.03
N THR A 114 7.93 16.84 -8.15
CA THR A 114 8.76 17.84 -8.82
C THR A 114 8.86 19.06 -7.91
N LEU A 115 9.78 18.99 -6.94
CA LEU A 115 10.33 20.16 -6.26
C LEU A 115 11.10 20.94 -7.33
N GLY A 116 10.37 21.74 -8.11
CA GLY A 116 10.96 22.64 -9.07
C GLY A 116 11.94 23.53 -8.32
N SER A 117 13.23 23.32 -8.58
CA SER A 117 14.29 24.07 -7.93
C SER A 117 14.14 25.54 -8.30
N LYS A 118 13.47 26.31 -7.44
CA LYS A 118 13.52 27.76 -7.45
C LYS A 118 14.88 28.21 -6.91
N SER A 119 15.94 27.83 -7.63
CA SER A 119 17.21 28.55 -7.63
C SER A 119 16.96 29.87 -8.36
N GLY A 120 16.31 30.77 -7.64
CA GLY A 120 15.78 32.03 -8.10
C GLY A 120 15.36 32.79 -6.86
N ARG A 121 16.34 33.45 -6.23
CA ARG A 121 16.12 34.39 -5.13
C ARG A 121 14.97 35.31 -5.52
N SER A 122 13.88 35.29 -4.75
CA SER A 122 12.80 36.24 -4.93
C SER A 122 13.36 37.64 -4.65
N MET A 123 13.60 38.43 -5.70
CA MET A 123 14.04 39.81 -5.56
C MET A 123 12.98 40.57 -4.78
N THR A 124 13.38 41.11 -3.63
CA THR A 124 12.54 41.99 -2.82
C THR A 124 12.63 43.42 -3.37
N LEU A 125 11.67 44.28 -3.00
CA LEU A 125 11.74 45.70 -3.33
C LEU A 125 13.03 46.37 -2.78
N GLY A 126 13.57 45.86 -1.67
CA GLY A 126 14.85 46.30 -1.10
C GLY A 126 16.06 45.88 -1.96
N ASP A 127 16.04 44.68 -2.55
CA ASP A 127 17.09 44.26 -3.49
C ASP A 127 17.09 45.15 -4.74
N TYR A 128 15.91 45.51 -5.27
CA TYR A 128 15.80 46.42 -6.42
C TYR A 128 16.31 47.84 -6.12
N LEU A 129 16.00 48.39 -4.94
CA LEU A 129 16.55 49.68 -4.50
C LEU A 129 18.08 49.63 -4.38
N GLN A 130 18.62 48.53 -3.84
CA GLN A 130 20.07 48.37 -3.70
C GLN A 130 20.77 48.26 -5.06
N ASP A 131 20.25 47.47 -6.00
CA ASP A 131 20.81 47.36 -7.34
C ASP A 131 20.73 48.68 -8.13
N ALA A 132 19.68 49.48 -7.93
CA ALA A 132 19.56 50.82 -8.52
C ALA A 132 20.60 51.80 -7.95
N LEU A 133 20.79 51.81 -6.62
CA LEU A 133 21.79 52.65 -5.94
C LEU A 133 23.24 52.22 -6.18
N ARG A 134 23.48 50.98 -6.59
CA ARG A 134 24.82 50.41 -6.81
C ARG A 134 25.31 50.56 -8.25
N LYS A 135 24.53 51.23 -9.11
CA LYS A 135 24.78 51.38 -10.55
C LYS A 135 25.06 52.82 -10.98
N GLU A 136 25.32 53.70 -10.01
CA GLU A 136 25.92 55.03 -10.19
C GLU A 136 27.33 55.06 -9.58
#